data_AF-A0A4S9Y7L3-F1
#
_entry.id   AF-A0A4S9Y7L3-F1
#
_cell.length_a   1.000
_cell.length_b   1.000
_cell.length_c   1.000
_cell.angle_alpha   90.00
_cell.angle_beta   90.00
_cell.angle_gamma   90.00
#
_symmetry.space_group_name_H-M   'P 1'
#
loop_
_entity.id
_entity.type
_entity.pdbx_description
1 polymer ?
#
loop_
_entity_poly.entity_id
_entity_poly.type
_entity_poly.pdbx_seq_one_letter_code
_entity_poly.pdbx_strand_id
1 'polypeptide(L)'
;MARPDTTKRRVSNLVGRFEQLAQAAPIRETSDPTSPTSPRPASHHGEKSWLQHERRSLSLSSMPNTSTLSAQLERELNRNAQLRQEIESLRRRCHEDDDILTTLSQQLEEGTELQASLHMQTSGLQTKVNRLADKLARRDKIQKAEYERRIVTVANERDIVAQRLKMAEASVERARVAEEKVRGAEERIRTADEKAQIADSQISALRNQLLELKTDVAARSGKQADVSDQEILDMMNKLNHLVQNWCVSSFRKVKIDPRRMSCRFEKIEALQEARLLRKLYSVFDTSIKIFTFQATVLHLLMPIFDAHFFGLPEELQGLETAARAMQATSKTAFSEWRAATFEFLQHEDGVWQKLRQVSEAKAQARLMEQICKIMSTLTGLTVSEDQRRTLVAVVEHAVSLSRTLGRQRATYRCFLPETDEEGNLKFDVATMEDLMDEHEDDGYAKDIKCVVFPALLKMGGEQGEDVRIPYNAKRVRLTDPKQMDVRDLLLKAKVLCVEEGSDDECSVD
;
A
#
# COMPACT_ATOMS: atom_id res chain seq x y z
N MET A 1 -8.84 -34.93 14.01
CA MET A 1 -8.09 -36.18 13.73
C MET A 1 -7.08 -35.83 12.65
N ALA A 2 -5.75 -35.92 12.77
CA ALA A 2 -4.88 -36.68 13.65
C ALA A 2 -3.66 -35.83 14.08
N ARG A 3 -3.01 -36.26 15.16
CA ARG A 3 -1.83 -35.66 15.81
C ARG A 3 -0.53 -36.02 15.05
N PRO A 4 0.55 -35.22 15.14
CA PRO A 4 1.90 -35.70 14.86
C PRO A 4 2.59 -36.18 16.15
N ASP A 5 3.16 -37.37 16.05
CA ASP A 5 3.91 -38.08 17.08
C ASP A 5 5.26 -37.43 17.41
N THR A 6 5.63 -37.61 18.67
CA THR A 6 6.82 -37.09 19.34
C THR A 6 8.03 -38.00 19.13
N THR A 7 9.15 -37.46 18.65
CA THR A 7 10.48 -38.07 18.81
C THR A 7 11.36 -37.19 19.69
N LYS A 8 11.14 -37.30 21.01
CA LYS A 8 12.10 -36.90 22.06
C LYS A 8 12.79 -38.16 22.56
N ARG A 9 14.09 -38.34 22.28
CA ARG A 9 15.08 -38.99 23.18
C ARG A 9 16.48 -39.05 22.56
N ARG A 10 17.47 -38.81 23.44
CA ARG A 10 18.95 -38.83 23.26
C ARG A 10 19.44 -37.61 22.48
N VAL A 11 19.99 -36.57 23.11
CA VAL A 11 21.27 -36.60 23.82
C VAL A 11 21.22 -35.69 25.07
N SER A 12 20.99 -36.29 26.24
CA SER A 12 21.45 -35.72 27.52
C SER A 12 22.45 -36.70 28.10
N ASN A 13 23.73 -36.36 27.97
CA ASN A 13 24.86 -36.84 28.79
C ASN A 13 26.14 -36.60 28.00
N LEU A 14 26.70 -35.39 28.11
CA LEU A 14 28.17 -35.22 28.08
C LEU A 14 28.61 -33.82 28.59
N VAL A 15 27.86 -33.22 29.52
CA VAL A 15 28.27 -31.98 30.23
C VAL A 15 28.49 -32.28 31.73
N GLY A 16 28.98 -33.49 32.04
CA GLY A 16 29.11 -33.95 33.42
C GLY A 16 30.27 -34.92 33.64
N ARG A 17 31.43 -34.67 33.01
CA ARG A 17 32.61 -35.54 33.17
C ARG A 17 33.98 -34.82 33.13
N PHE A 18 34.03 -33.54 33.50
CA PHE A 18 35.30 -32.82 33.69
C PHE A 18 35.36 -31.98 34.97
N GLU A 19 34.50 -32.30 35.94
CA GLU A 19 34.39 -31.60 37.23
C GLU A 19 34.40 -32.58 38.42
N GLN A 20 35.14 -33.68 38.30
CA GLN A 20 35.36 -34.66 39.38
C GLN A 20 36.78 -35.23 39.33
N LEU A 21 37.81 -34.38 39.42
CA LEU A 21 39.16 -34.81 39.86
C LEU A 21 39.90 -33.65 40.57
N ALA A 22 39.15 -32.89 41.37
CA ALA A 22 39.74 -31.99 42.35
C ALA A 22 39.11 -32.28 43.71
N GLN A 23 39.97 -32.66 44.66
CA GLN A 23 39.76 -32.68 46.10
C GLN A 23 39.01 -33.89 46.71
N ALA A 24 39.79 -34.93 47.05
CA ALA A 24 39.75 -35.56 48.37
C ALA A 24 41.08 -36.31 48.62
N ALA A 25 41.94 -35.71 49.45
CA ALA A 25 42.98 -36.40 50.23
C ALA A 25 42.28 -37.27 51.33
N PRO A 26 42.93 -38.18 52.12
CA PRO A 26 44.33 -38.08 52.57
C PRO A 26 45.11 -39.39 52.95
N ILE A 27 46.40 -39.20 53.29
CA ILE A 27 47.27 -39.90 54.28
C ILE A 27 47.64 -41.39 54.12
N ARG A 28 48.94 -41.65 53.87
CA ARG A 28 49.92 -42.40 54.71
C ARG A 28 51.29 -42.32 54.02
N GLU A 29 52.25 -41.53 54.51
CA GLU A 29 53.22 -41.80 55.60
C GLU A 29 54.20 -42.95 55.32
N THR A 30 55.37 -42.58 54.78
CA THR A 30 56.72 -43.09 55.10
C THR A 30 57.69 -41.94 54.76
N SER A 31 58.24 -41.16 55.70
CA SER A 31 59.57 -41.37 56.33
C SER A 31 60.63 -41.80 55.29
N ASP A 32 61.70 -41.06 54.96
CA ASP A 32 62.51 -40.16 55.77
C ASP A 32 63.18 -39.04 54.96
N PRO A 33 63.58 -37.95 55.65
CA PRO A 33 64.33 -36.82 55.09
C PRO A 33 65.83 -36.94 55.38
N THR A 34 66.69 -36.38 54.53
CA THR A 34 67.91 -35.74 55.02
C THR A 34 68.22 -34.48 54.22
N SER A 35 68.09 -33.37 54.95
CA SER A 35 68.41 -31.99 54.62
C SER A 35 69.93 -31.72 54.56
N PRO A 36 70.35 -30.51 54.14
CA PRO A 36 71.71 -30.15 53.76
C PRO A 36 72.49 -29.54 54.94
N THR A 37 73.82 -29.45 54.86
CA THR A 37 74.56 -28.41 55.63
C THR A 37 75.92 -28.09 54.99
N SER A 38 76.25 -26.79 55.00
CA SER A 38 77.53 -26.17 54.67
C SER A 38 78.40 -26.05 55.96
N PRO A 39 79.45 -25.22 56.08
CA PRO A 39 80.88 -25.60 56.13
C PRO A 39 81.65 -25.40 57.48
N ARG A 40 82.91 -25.90 57.52
CA ARG A 40 84.11 -25.44 58.32
C ARG A 40 84.22 -25.85 59.83
N PRO A 41 85.36 -25.63 60.56
CA PRO A 41 86.61 -26.43 60.63
C PRO A 41 87.04 -26.94 62.06
N ALA A 42 88.16 -27.69 62.11
CA ALA A 42 89.16 -27.92 63.19
C ALA A 42 88.81 -28.59 64.56
N SER A 43 89.50 -29.71 64.85
CA SER A 43 90.49 -29.87 65.96
C SER A 43 90.51 -31.27 66.65
N HIS A 44 91.75 -31.74 66.87
CA HIS A 44 92.30 -32.58 67.96
C HIS A 44 91.45 -33.66 68.67
N HIS A 45 91.89 -34.92 68.63
CA HIS A 45 92.59 -35.64 69.72
C HIS A 45 92.78 -37.13 69.39
N GLY A 46 94.01 -37.63 69.47
CA GLY A 46 94.38 -38.78 70.34
C GLY A 46 95.11 -39.83 69.49
N GLU A 47 96.19 -40.50 69.88
CA GLU A 47 96.86 -40.65 71.17
C GLU A 47 98.36 -40.93 70.96
N LYS A 48 99.16 -40.51 71.94
CA LYS A 48 100.57 -40.84 72.12
C LYS A 48 100.67 -42.15 72.92
N SER A 49 101.59 -43.04 72.57
CA SER A 49 102.13 -44.04 73.52
C SER A 49 103.65 -43.94 73.56
N TRP A 50 104.17 -43.91 74.79
CA TRP A 50 105.56 -43.64 75.16
C TRP A 50 106.40 -44.92 75.22
N LEU A 51 107.68 -44.77 74.88
CA LEU A 51 108.91 -45.39 75.42
C LEU A 51 108.88 -46.85 75.94
N GLN A 52 109.86 -47.63 75.46
CA GLN A 52 110.59 -48.54 76.35
C GLN A 52 112.10 -48.54 76.05
N HIS A 53 112.85 -48.10 77.06
CA HIS A 53 114.27 -48.35 77.26
C HIS A 53 114.49 -49.83 77.61
N GLU A 54 115.53 -50.46 77.06
CA GLU A 54 116.23 -51.55 77.75
C GLU A 54 117.73 -51.26 77.82
N ARG A 55 118.21 -51.02 79.04
CA ARG A 55 119.61 -51.11 79.45
C ARG A 55 119.93 -52.60 79.66
N ARG A 56 121.04 -53.09 79.13
CA ARG A 56 121.76 -54.23 79.74
C ARG A 56 123.26 -53.96 79.82
N SER A 57 123.63 -53.57 81.05
CA SER A 57 124.79 -54.00 81.85
C SER A 57 126.01 -54.63 81.18
N LEU A 58 127.15 -54.00 81.48
CA LEU A 58 128.53 -54.48 81.42
C LEU A 58 128.73 -55.85 82.09
N SER A 59 129.59 -56.70 81.52
CA SER A 59 130.23 -57.83 82.20
C SER A 59 131.75 -57.71 82.00
N LEU A 60 132.45 -57.38 83.08
CA LEU A 60 133.91 -57.38 83.20
C LEU A 60 134.40 -58.81 83.36
N SER A 61 135.22 -59.31 82.44
CA SER A 61 136.34 -60.20 82.78
C SER A 61 137.32 -60.34 81.62
N SER A 62 138.61 -60.30 81.95
CA SER A 62 139.77 -60.72 81.14
C SER A 62 140.34 -59.70 80.14
N MET A 63 141.44 -59.06 80.53
CA MET A 63 142.48 -58.57 79.61
C MET A 63 143.01 -59.76 78.77
N PRO A 64 143.41 -59.55 77.49
CA PRO A 64 144.83 -59.34 77.22
C PRO A 64 145.19 -58.45 75.98
N ASN A 65 146.34 -57.79 76.10
CA ASN A 65 147.41 -57.49 75.13
C ASN A 65 147.18 -56.63 73.85
N THR A 66 148.12 -55.70 73.65
CA THR A 66 148.05 -54.42 72.93
C THR A 66 148.54 -54.43 71.47
N SER A 67 148.08 -55.35 70.62
CA SER A 67 148.43 -55.33 69.18
C SER A 67 147.27 -55.48 68.19
N THR A 68 146.01 -55.51 68.67
CA THR A 68 144.81 -55.75 67.86
C THR A 68 143.87 -54.54 67.72
N LEU A 69 144.17 -53.41 68.40
CA LEU A 69 143.32 -52.21 68.46
C LEU A 69 143.48 -51.26 67.25
N SER A 70 144.60 -51.32 66.51
CA SER A 70 144.86 -50.44 65.35
C SER A 70 144.04 -50.82 64.11
N ALA A 71 143.86 -52.13 63.84
CA ALA A 71 143.12 -52.61 62.68
C ALA A 71 141.60 -52.41 62.78
N GLN A 72 141.06 -52.23 64.00
CA GLN A 72 139.63 -52.01 64.22
C GLN A 72 139.25 -50.53 64.04
N LEU A 73 140.15 -49.59 64.37
CA LEU A 73 139.94 -48.16 64.18
C LEU A 73 139.93 -47.76 62.70
N GLU A 74 140.79 -48.35 61.87
CA GLU A 74 140.80 -48.11 60.42
C GLU A 74 139.52 -48.58 59.72
N ARG A 75 138.92 -49.69 60.17
CA ARG A 75 137.61 -50.14 59.65
C ARG A 75 136.49 -49.16 59.99
N GLU A 76 136.49 -48.62 61.21
CA GLU A 76 135.49 -47.64 61.63
C GLU A 76 135.65 -46.27 60.95
N LEU A 77 136.87 -45.85 60.62
CA LEU A 77 137.12 -44.66 59.81
C LEU A 77 136.61 -44.84 58.37
N ASN A 78 136.87 -45.98 57.74
CA ASN A 78 136.35 -46.30 56.41
C ASN A 78 134.82 -46.41 56.41
N ARG A 79 134.24 -46.98 57.47
CA ARG A 79 132.78 -47.03 57.66
C ARG A 79 132.18 -45.64 57.81
N ASN A 80 132.84 -44.74 58.55
CA ASN A 80 132.42 -43.33 58.65
C ASN A 80 132.52 -42.58 57.32
N ALA A 81 133.56 -42.83 56.52
CA ALA A 81 133.68 -42.24 55.18
C ALA A 81 132.56 -42.70 54.25
N GLN A 82 132.22 -43.99 54.29
CA GLN A 82 131.07 -44.56 53.54
C GLN A 82 129.74 -43.94 54.00
N LEU A 83 129.49 -43.85 55.30
CA LEU A 83 128.27 -43.22 55.83
C LEU A 83 128.16 -41.74 55.46
N ARG A 84 129.27 -40.99 55.41
CA ARG A 84 129.26 -39.60 54.94
C ARG A 84 128.91 -39.51 53.46
N GLN A 85 129.47 -40.39 52.63
CA GLN A 85 129.14 -40.46 51.21
C GLN A 85 127.67 -40.85 51.00
N GLU A 86 127.15 -41.75 51.83
CA GLU A 86 125.75 -42.16 51.81
C GLU A 86 124.82 -41.01 52.24
N ILE A 87 125.14 -40.27 53.30
CA ILE A 87 124.41 -39.06 53.71
C ILE A 87 124.42 -38.00 52.60
N GLU A 88 125.55 -37.78 51.93
CA GLU A 88 125.65 -36.84 50.81
C GLU A 88 124.79 -37.29 49.61
N SER A 89 124.71 -38.61 49.37
CA SER A 89 123.83 -39.19 48.33
C SER A 89 122.35 -39.08 48.68
N LEU A 90 122.00 -39.16 49.97
CA LEU A 90 120.64 -39.00 50.46
C LEU A 90 120.23 -37.53 50.43
N ARG A 91 121.14 -36.60 50.77
CA ARG A 91 120.90 -35.15 50.66
C ARG A 91 120.64 -34.73 49.22
N ARG A 92 121.41 -35.26 48.26
CA ARG A 92 121.15 -35.03 46.83
C ARG A 92 119.79 -35.57 46.41
N ARG A 93 119.44 -36.79 46.80
CA ARG A 93 118.12 -37.37 46.54
C ARG A 93 116.99 -36.55 47.16
N CYS A 94 117.11 -36.11 48.42
CA CYS A 94 116.11 -35.25 49.04
C CYS A 94 115.97 -33.91 48.33
N HIS A 95 117.06 -33.32 47.85
CA HIS A 95 117.00 -32.06 47.09
C HIS A 95 116.33 -32.26 45.72
N GLU A 96 116.66 -33.35 45.03
CA GLU A 96 116.00 -33.76 43.79
C GLU A 96 114.49 -34.02 44.03
N ASP A 97 114.13 -34.69 45.12
CA ASP A 97 112.75 -34.93 45.52
C ASP A 97 112.02 -33.62 45.87
N ASP A 98 112.68 -32.66 46.55
CA ASP A 98 112.11 -31.34 46.86
C ASP A 98 111.89 -30.50 45.58
N ASP A 99 112.81 -30.54 44.62
CA ASP A 99 112.65 -29.89 43.31
C ASP A 99 111.52 -30.54 42.49
N ILE A 100 111.38 -31.87 42.56
CA ILE A 100 110.24 -32.59 41.97
C ILE A 100 108.92 -32.22 42.67
N LEU A 101 108.91 -32.13 44.00
CA LEU A 101 107.71 -31.78 44.75
C LEU A 101 107.27 -30.34 44.52
N THR A 102 108.21 -29.40 44.38
CA THR A 102 107.89 -28.00 44.06
C THR A 102 107.34 -27.86 42.65
N THR A 103 107.94 -28.53 41.67
CA THR A 103 107.42 -28.54 40.28
C THR A 103 106.06 -29.21 40.18
N LEU A 104 105.83 -30.34 40.86
CA LEU A 104 104.52 -30.99 40.92
C LEU A 104 103.47 -30.13 41.65
N SER A 105 103.86 -29.42 42.71
CA SER A 105 102.95 -28.52 43.44
C SER A 105 102.55 -27.32 42.58
N GLN A 106 103.48 -26.73 41.84
CA GLN A 106 103.19 -25.66 40.90
C GLN A 106 102.27 -26.15 39.77
N GLN A 107 102.53 -27.32 39.18
CA GLN A 107 101.65 -27.90 38.17
C GLN A 107 100.25 -28.21 38.71
N LEU A 108 100.14 -28.63 39.97
CA LEU A 108 98.86 -28.84 40.62
C LEU A 108 98.13 -27.52 40.83
N GLU A 109 98.82 -26.48 41.31
CA GLU A 109 98.24 -25.14 41.50
C GLU A 109 97.73 -24.57 40.16
N GLU A 110 98.57 -24.57 39.12
CA GLU A 110 98.19 -24.18 37.75
C GLU A 110 97.00 -25.01 37.24
N GLY A 111 96.98 -26.31 37.52
CA GLY A 111 95.86 -27.20 37.21
C GLY A 111 94.57 -26.83 37.95
N THR A 112 94.65 -26.49 39.23
CA THR A 112 93.49 -26.06 40.03
C THR A 112 92.97 -24.68 39.61
N GLU A 113 93.85 -23.75 39.25
CA GLU A 113 93.47 -22.44 38.72
C GLU A 113 92.80 -22.57 37.36
N LEU A 114 93.35 -23.41 36.46
CA LEU A 114 92.73 -23.71 35.18
C LEU A 114 91.36 -24.36 35.37
N GLN A 115 91.23 -25.30 36.30
CA GLN A 115 89.95 -25.93 36.65
C GLN A 115 88.94 -24.91 37.18
N ALA A 116 89.36 -23.98 38.05
CA ALA A 116 88.50 -22.92 38.57
C ALA A 116 88.06 -21.94 37.45
N SER A 117 88.98 -21.55 36.57
CA SER A 117 88.70 -20.69 35.41
C SER A 117 87.72 -21.35 34.44
N LEU A 118 87.95 -22.62 34.10
CA LEU A 118 87.02 -23.41 33.28
C LEU A 118 85.65 -23.53 33.96
N HIS A 119 85.59 -23.81 35.26
CA HIS A 119 84.33 -23.88 35.99
C HIS A 119 83.57 -22.55 35.96
N MET A 120 84.25 -21.41 36.12
CA MET A 120 83.65 -20.08 35.99
C MET A 120 83.13 -19.81 34.58
N GLN A 121 83.90 -20.18 33.54
CA GLN A 121 83.46 -20.04 32.15
C GLN A 121 82.26 -20.94 31.85
N THR A 122 82.28 -22.21 32.26
CA THR A 122 81.16 -23.15 32.10
C THR A 122 79.92 -22.66 32.84
N SER A 123 80.05 -22.15 34.07
CA SER A 123 78.94 -21.57 34.82
C SER A 123 78.37 -20.30 34.16
N GLY A 124 79.25 -19.44 33.62
CA GLY A 124 78.85 -18.26 32.86
C GLY A 124 78.11 -18.61 31.56
N LEU A 125 78.60 -19.62 30.82
CA LEU A 125 77.93 -20.15 29.64
C LEU A 125 76.60 -20.81 29.99
N GLN A 126 76.54 -21.61 31.05
CA GLN A 126 75.30 -22.23 31.52
C GLN A 126 74.25 -21.18 31.89
N THR A 127 74.66 -20.10 32.56
CA THR A 127 73.78 -18.97 32.88
C THR A 127 73.26 -18.29 31.61
N LYS A 128 74.11 -18.11 30.59
CA LYS A 128 73.69 -17.56 29.28
C LYS A 128 72.71 -18.51 28.57
N VAL A 129 72.98 -19.81 28.57
CA VAL A 129 72.09 -20.84 28.00
C VAL A 129 70.74 -20.80 28.69
N ASN A 130 70.68 -20.78 30.02
CA ASN A 130 69.44 -20.70 30.78
C ASN A 130 68.66 -19.41 30.44
N ARG A 131 69.33 -18.25 30.38
CA ARG A 131 68.69 -16.98 30.00
C ARG A 131 68.14 -17.00 28.58
N LEU A 132 68.83 -17.62 27.62
CA LEU A 132 68.36 -17.76 26.25
C LEU A 132 67.18 -18.73 26.16
N ALA A 133 67.23 -19.85 26.89
CA ALA A 133 66.12 -20.79 27.01
C ALA A 133 64.87 -20.10 27.58
N ASP A 134 65.01 -19.28 28.64
CA ASP A 134 63.91 -18.51 29.21
C ASP A 134 63.32 -17.49 28.22
N LYS A 135 64.17 -16.79 27.46
CA LYS A 135 63.73 -15.85 26.42
C LYS A 135 62.96 -16.56 25.31
N LEU A 136 63.45 -17.72 24.88
CA LEU A 136 62.81 -18.53 23.84
C LEU A 136 61.46 -19.07 24.33
N ALA A 137 61.40 -19.62 25.55
CA ALA A 137 60.17 -20.08 26.18
C ALA A 137 59.12 -18.95 26.33
N ARG A 138 59.56 -17.73 26.70
CA ARG A 138 58.67 -16.55 26.78
C ARG A 138 58.14 -16.16 25.39
N ARG A 139 59.00 -16.13 24.37
CA ARG A 139 58.59 -15.82 22.99
C ARG A 139 57.59 -16.84 22.48
N ASP A 140 57.86 -18.13 22.67
CA ASP A 140 56.99 -19.20 22.23
C ASP A 140 55.64 -19.16 22.97
N LYS A 141 55.64 -18.82 24.28
CA LYS A 141 54.41 -18.60 25.05
C LYS A 141 53.59 -17.43 24.50
N ILE A 142 54.23 -16.31 24.16
CA ILE A 142 53.56 -15.14 23.58
C ILE A 142 52.98 -15.49 22.21
N GLN A 143 53.77 -16.11 21.33
CA GLN A 143 53.31 -16.54 20.00
C GLN A 143 52.15 -17.51 20.09
N LYS A 144 52.23 -18.52 20.99
CA LYS A 144 51.14 -19.46 21.21
C LYS A 144 49.85 -18.75 21.66
N ALA A 145 49.95 -17.82 22.62
CA ALA A 145 48.81 -17.04 23.09
C ALA A 145 48.22 -16.15 21.98
N GLU A 146 49.05 -15.60 21.09
CA GLU A 146 48.61 -14.80 19.94
C GLU A 146 47.86 -15.66 18.91
N TYR A 147 48.40 -16.83 18.56
CA TYR A 147 47.72 -17.78 17.67
C TYR A 147 46.40 -18.28 18.27
N GLU A 148 46.36 -18.60 19.56
CA GLU A 148 45.13 -18.99 20.26
C GLU A 148 44.07 -17.88 20.19
N ARG A 149 44.45 -16.62 20.43
CA ARG A 149 43.53 -15.47 20.26
C ARG A 149 43.04 -15.35 18.83
N ARG A 150 43.94 -15.47 17.84
CA ARG A 150 43.56 -15.35 16.42
C ARG A 150 42.62 -16.47 15.99
N ILE A 151 42.83 -17.70 16.45
CA ILE A 151 41.94 -18.83 16.22
C ILE A 151 40.54 -18.54 16.77
N VAL A 152 40.44 -18.02 18.01
CA VAL A 152 39.15 -17.67 18.61
C VAL A 152 38.45 -16.56 17.82
N THR A 153 39.17 -15.50 17.42
CA THR A 153 38.59 -14.42 16.60
C THR A 153 38.06 -14.95 15.27
N VAL A 154 38.85 -15.75 14.54
CA VAL A 154 38.45 -16.32 13.26
C VAL A 154 37.28 -17.30 13.42
N ALA A 155 37.23 -18.07 14.51
CA ALA A 155 36.10 -18.94 14.82
C ALA A 155 34.82 -18.14 15.04
N ASN A 156 34.88 -17.04 15.80
CA ASN A 156 33.74 -16.15 16.02
C ASN A 156 33.28 -15.49 14.71
N GLU A 157 34.20 -15.00 13.90
CA GLU A 157 33.90 -14.41 12.58
C GLU A 157 33.22 -15.44 11.66
N ARG A 158 33.73 -16.67 11.61
CA ARG A 158 33.14 -17.78 10.85
C ARG A 158 31.72 -18.07 11.32
N ASP A 159 31.48 -18.11 12.62
CA ASP A 159 30.16 -18.43 13.16
C ASP A 159 29.15 -17.31 12.86
N ILE A 160 29.57 -16.04 12.91
CA ILE A 160 28.75 -14.90 12.49
C ILE A 160 28.41 -14.99 10.99
N VAL A 161 29.39 -15.29 10.13
CA VAL A 161 29.18 -15.44 8.69
C VAL A 161 28.26 -16.63 8.41
N ALA A 162 28.43 -17.76 9.10
CA ALA A 162 27.56 -18.93 8.96
C ALA A 162 26.12 -18.62 9.36
N GLN A 163 25.91 -17.83 10.43
CA GLN A 163 24.58 -17.39 10.82
C GLN A 163 23.95 -16.45 9.77
N ARG A 164 24.72 -15.50 9.23
CA ARG A 164 24.26 -14.61 8.15
C ARG A 164 23.89 -15.39 6.89
N LEU A 165 24.70 -16.39 6.51
CA LEU A 165 24.42 -17.25 5.37
C LEU A 165 23.10 -18.01 5.55
N LYS A 166 22.88 -18.64 6.72
CA LYS A 166 21.61 -19.32 7.03
C LYS A 166 20.39 -18.39 6.94
N MET A 167 20.52 -17.15 7.42
CA MET A 167 19.43 -16.16 7.31
C MET A 167 19.17 -15.75 5.86
N ALA A 168 20.23 -15.59 5.05
CA ALA A 168 20.11 -15.29 3.63
C ALA A 168 19.47 -16.45 2.86
N GLU A 169 19.90 -17.69 3.10
CA GLU A 169 19.30 -18.90 2.51
C GLU A 169 17.81 -19.02 2.86
N ALA A 170 17.43 -18.80 4.13
CA ALA A 170 16.03 -18.78 4.54
C ALA A 170 15.23 -17.61 3.94
N SER A 171 15.88 -16.50 3.58
CA SER A 171 15.25 -15.40 2.85
C SER A 171 15.01 -15.75 1.38
N VAL A 172 15.99 -16.37 0.74
CA VAL A 172 15.90 -16.83 -0.65
C VAL A 172 14.80 -17.88 -0.80
N GLU A 173 14.73 -18.85 0.12
CA GLU A 173 13.68 -19.87 0.08
C GLU A 173 12.28 -19.27 0.25
N ARG A 174 12.12 -18.29 1.15
CA ARG A 174 10.87 -17.54 1.29
C ARG A 174 10.50 -16.77 0.02
N ALA A 175 11.47 -16.16 -0.65
CA ALA A 175 11.27 -15.46 -1.92
C ALA A 175 10.83 -16.44 -3.02
N ARG A 176 11.48 -17.61 -3.12
CA ARG A 176 11.13 -18.66 -4.08
C ARG A 176 9.70 -19.17 -3.90
N VAL A 177 9.29 -19.44 -2.66
CA VAL A 177 7.91 -19.86 -2.36
C VAL A 177 6.91 -18.75 -2.71
N ALA A 178 7.27 -17.48 -2.51
CA ALA A 178 6.42 -16.35 -2.90
C ALA A 178 6.29 -16.24 -4.43
N GLU A 179 7.39 -16.40 -5.17
CA GLU A 179 7.42 -16.39 -6.63
C GLU A 179 6.55 -17.53 -7.22
N GLU A 180 6.65 -18.74 -6.67
CA GLU A 180 5.79 -19.86 -7.09
C GLU A 180 4.30 -19.59 -6.85
N LYS A 181 3.95 -18.93 -5.74
CA LYS A 181 2.57 -18.50 -5.47
C LYS A 181 2.10 -17.41 -6.41
N VAL A 182 2.95 -16.43 -6.73
CA VAL A 182 2.64 -15.37 -7.71
C VAL A 182 2.42 -15.97 -9.08
N ARG A 183 3.33 -16.82 -9.56
CA ARG A 183 3.18 -17.54 -10.83
C ARG A 183 1.88 -18.37 -10.87
N GLY A 184 1.54 -19.04 -9.77
CA GLY A 184 0.29 -19.78 -9.65
C GLY A 184 -0.95 -18.87 -9.65
N ALA A 185 -0.86 -17.65 -9.13
CA ALA A 185 -1.94 -16.67 -9.18
C ALA A 185 -2.08 -16.05 -10.58
N GLU A 186 -0.98 -15.73 -11.25
CA GLU A 186 -0.97 -15.23 -12.63
C GLU A 186 -1.61 -16.22 -13.61
N GLU A 187 -1.33 -17.51 -13.47
CA GLU A 187 -1.97 -18.54 -14.30
C GLU A 187 -3.48 -18.64 -14.06
N ARG A 188 -3.93 -18.46 -12.81
CA ARG A 188 -5.37 -18.39 -12.48
C ARG A 188 -6.03 -17.14 -13.05
N ILE A 189 -5.33 -16.01 -13.04
CA ILE A 189 -5.81 -14.77 -13.65
C ILE A 189 -5.94 -14.97 -15.17
N ARG A 190 -4.91 -15.51 -15.84
CA ARG A 190 -4.95 -15.77 -17.29
C ARG A 190 -6.12 -16.68 -17.68
N THR A 191 -6.32 -17.78 -16.95
CA THR A 191 -7.44 -18.69 -17.22
C THR A 191 -8.81 -18.08 -16.89
N ALA A 192 -8.89 -17.14 -15.94
CA ALA A 192 -10.11 -16.38 -15.66
C ALA A 192 -10.39 -15.36 -16.78
N ASP A 193 -9.37 -14.68 -17.27
CA ASP A 193 -9.47 -13.72 -18.38
C ASP A 193 -9.92 -14.40 -19.68
N GLU A 194 -9.36 -15.58 -19.99
CA GLU A 194 -9.80 -16.39 -21.14
C GLU A 194 -11.28 -16.77 -21.03
N LYS A 195 -11.73 -17.19 -19.84
CA LYS A 195 -13.14 -17.51 -19.59
C LYS A 195 -14.04 -16.28 -19.69
N ALA A 196 -13.60 -15.13 -19.19
CA ALA A 196 -14.32 -13.87 -19.29
C ALA A 196 -14.46 -13.44 -20.75
N GLN A 197 -13.39 -13.54 -21.54
CA GLN A 197 -13.42 -13.24 -22.97
C GLN A 197 -14.39 -14.15 -23.74
N ILE A 198 -14.43 -15.44 -23.41
CA ILE A 198 -15.40 -16.37 -23.99
C ILE A 198 -16.83 -15.95 -23.60
N ALA A 199 -17.09 -15.64 -22.33
CA ALA A 199 -18.40 -15.19 -21.87
C ALA A 199 -18.85 -13.89 -22.55
N ASP A 200 -17.96 -12.91 -22.71
CA ASP A 200 -18.24 -11.65 -23.39
C ASP A 200 -18.55 -11.86 -24.88
N SER A 201 -17.84 -12.78 -25.54
CA SER A 201 -18.13 -13.16 -26.93
C SER A 201 -19.53 -13.80 -27.06
N GLN A 202 -19.92 -14.64 -26.09
CA GLN A 202 -21.24 -15.26 -26.04
C GLN A 202 -22.34 -14.23 -25.77
N ILE A 203 -22.14 -13.31 -24.83
CA ILE A 203 -23.07 -12.22 -24.54
C ILE A 203 -23.26 -11.34 -25.79
N SER A 204 -22.18 -11.02 -26.48
CA SER A 204 -22.23 -10.23 -27.71
C SER A 204 -22.99 -10.95 -28.82
N ALA A 205 -22.75 -12.26 -28.99
CA ALA A 205 -23.50 -13.09 -29.94
C ALA A 205 -24.99 -13.16 -29.60
N LEU A 206 -25.35 -13.37 -28.32
CA LEU A 206 -26.74 -13.40 -27.86
C LEU A 206 -27.44 -12.04 -28.05
N ARG A 207 -26.73 -10.93 -27.81
CA ARG A 207 -27.26 -9.58 -28.06
C ARG A 207 -27.54 -9.36 -29.54
N ASN A 208 -26.66 -9.81 -30.43
CA ASN A 208 -26.88 -9.72 -31.87
C ASN A 208 -28.07 -10.59 -32.30
N GLN A 209 -28.18 -11.82 -31.78
CA GLN A 209 -29.35 -12.68 -32.05
C GLN A 209 -30.66 -12.06 -31.55
N LEU A 210 -30.66 -11.44 -30.36
CA LEU A 210 -31.84 -10.72 -29.85
C LEU A 210 -32.18 -9.49 -30.70
N LEU A 211 -31.17 -8.78 -31.19
CA LEU A 211 -31.38 -7.64 -32.08
C LEU A 211 -32.00 -8.11 -33.41
N GLU A 212 -31.46 -9.18 -34.01
CA GLU A 212 -31.99 -9.80 -35.23
C GLU A 212 -33.42 -10.31 -35.04
N LEU A 213 -33.70 -10.99 -33.94
CA LEU A 213 -35.06 -11.42 -33.57
C LEU A 213 -35.99 -10.21 -33.40
N LYS A 214 -35.53 -9.15 -32.75
CA LYS A 214 -36.32 -7.92 -32.57
C LYS A 214 -36.61 -7.27 -33.92
N THR A 215 -35.62 -7.18 -34.83
CA THR A 215 -35.81 -6.63 -36.17
C THR A 215 -36.74 -7.50 -37.01
N ASP A 216 -36.61 -8.82 -36.94
CA ASP A 216 -37.44 -9.76 -37.69
C ASP A 216 -38.89 -9.75 -37.20
N VAL A 217 -39.11 -9.67 -35.88
CA VAL A 217 -40.46 -9.57 -35.29
C VAL A 217 -41.09 -8.22 -35.65
N ALA A 218 -40.33 -7.12 -35.58
CA ALA A 218 -40.80 -5.80 -36.00
C ALA A 218 -41.15 -5.78 -37.50
N ALA A 219 -40.30 -6.35 -38.35
CA ALA A 219 -40.51 -6.44 -39.80
C ALA A 219 -41.72 -7.33 -40.16
N ARG A 220 -41.92 -8.46 -39.47
CA ARG A 220 -43.06 -9.36 -39.69
C ARG A 220 -44.38 -8.83 -39.17
N SER A 221 -44.35 -7.98 -38.14
CA SER A 221 -45.58 -7.44 -37.55
C SER A 221 -46.16 -6.28 -38.36
N GLY A 222 -45.41 -5.67 -39.29
CA GLY A 222 -45.81 -4.42 -39.96
C GLY A 222 -46.06 -3.24 -38.99
N LYS A 223 -45.81 -3.44 -37.69
CA LYS A 223 -45.95 -2.44 -36.64
C LYS A 223 -44.59 -1.81 -36.48
N GLN A 224 -44.48 -0.56 -36.90
CA GLN A 224 -43.32 0.27 -36.60
C GLN A 224 -43.06 0.20 -35.09
N ALA A 225 -41.85 -0.17 -34.69
CA ALA A 225 -41.52 -0.36 -33.27
C ALA A 225 -41.77 0.95 -32.51
N ASP A 226 -42.57 0.87 -31.45
CA ASP A 226 -42.72 1.95 -30.48
C ASP A 226 -41.32 2.41 -30.01
N VAL A 227 -41.14 3.72 -29.90
CA VAL A 227 -39.87 4.35 -29.52
C VAL A 227 -39.64 4.07 -28.04
N SER A 228 -38.41 3.71 -27.65
CA SER A 228 -38.12 3.39 -26.26
C SER A 228 -38.31 4.60 -25.34
N ASP A 229 -38.69 4.36 -24.08
CA ASP A 229 -38.84 5.43 -23.07
C ASP A 229 -37.53 6.23 -22.92
N GLN A 230 -36.37 5.59 -23.09
CA GLN A 230 -35.06 6.25 -23.05
C GLN A 230 -34.86 7.23 -24.22
N GLU A 231 -35.25 6.86 -25.43
CA GLU A 231 -35.16 7.76 -26.59
C GLU A 231 -36.09 8.98 -26.42
N ILE A 232 -37.29 8.78 -25.88
CA ILE A 232 -38.21 9.88 -25.56
C ILE A 232 -37.59 10.81 -24.51
N LEU A 233 -36.97 10.25 -23.47
CA LEU A 233 -36.25 11.02 -22.44
C LEU A 233 -35.09 11.81 -23.05
N ASP A 234 -34.31 11.21 -23.93
CA ASP A 234 -33.20 11.88 -24.61
C ASP A 234 -33.69 13.03 -25.50
N MET A 235 -34.81 12.84 -26.21
CA MET A 235 -35.44 13.91 -26.97
C MET A 235 -35.94 15.04 -26.06
N MET A 236 -36.53 14.72 -24.91
CA MET A 236 -37.02 15.73 -23.96
C MET A 236 -35.87 16.51 -23.31
N ASN A 237 -34.78 15.83 -22.93
CA ASN A 237 -33.56 16.47 -22.41
C ASN A 237 -32.91 17.36 -23.47
N LYS A 238 -32.85 16.91 -24.73
CA LYS A 238 -32.36 17.73 -25.85
C LYS A 238 -33.20 18.99 -26.03
N LEU A 239 -34.53 18.91 -25.89
CA LEU A 239 -35.39 20.11 -25.93
C LEU A 239 -35.02 21.10 -24.82
N ASN A 240 -34.83 20.61 -23.58
CA ASN A 240 -34.40 21.44 -22.45
C ASN A 240 -33.10 22.19 -22.77
N HIS A 241 -32.09 21.46 -23.25
CA HIS A 241 -30.80 22.06 -23.62
C HIS A 241 -30.92 23.08 -24.76
N LEU A 242 -31.76 22.82 -25.78
CA LEU A 242 -31.99 23.76 -26.88
C LEU A 242 -32.63 25.07 -26.38
N VAL A 243 -33.67 24.97 -25.53
CA VAL A 243 -34.34 26.13 -24.93
C VAL A 243 -33.36 26.91 -24.04
N GLN A 244 -32.59 26.21 -23.20
CA GLN A 244 -31.58 26.82 -22.35
C GLN A 244 -30.53 27.57 -23.16
N ASN A 245 -29.96 26.93 -24.18
CA ASN A 245 -28.94 27.51 -25.03
C ASN A 245 -29.46 28.74 -25.77
N TRP A 246 -30.70 28.69 -26.27
CA TRP A 246 -31.34 29.82 -26.93
C TRP A 246 -31.52 31.02 -25.99
N CYS A 247 -32.00 30.80 -24.77
CA CYS A 247 -32.18 31.88 -23.78
C CYS A 247 -30.83 32.48 -23.35
N VAL A 248 -29.81 31.64 -23.14
CA VAL A 248 -28.46 32.06 -22.74
C VAL A 248 -27.79 32.85 -23.86
N SER A 249 -27.80 32.34 -25.10
CA SER A 249 -27.18 33.02 -26.24
C SER A 249 -27.86 34.35 -26.55
N SER A 250 -29.19 34.42 -26.35
CA SER A 250 -29.97 35.60 -26.70
C SER A 250 -29.93 36.70 -25.64
N PHE A 251 -29.97 36.34 -24.35
CA PHE A 251 -30.26 37.31 -23.28
C PHE A 251 -29.23 37.38 -22.14
N ARG A 252 -28.19 36.52 -22.11
CA ARG A 252 -27.20 36.51 -21.00
C ARG A 252 -26.55 37.88 -20.79
N LYS A 253 -26.05 38.50 -21.86
CA LYS A 253 -25.32 39.78 -21.82
C LYS A 253 -26.23 41.01 -21.74
N VAL A 254 -27.54 40.82 -21.83
CA VAL A 254 -28.51 41.92 -21.83
C VAL A 254 -28.78 42.39 -20.41
N LYS A 255 -28.65 43.69 -20.17
CA LYS A 255 -29.08 44.34 -18.92
C LYS A 255 -30.57 44.66 -19.00
N ILE A 256 -31.33 44.18 -18.02
CA ILE A 256 -32.79 44.33 -17.96
C ILE A 256 -33.13 44.93 -16.62
N ASP A 257 -33.97 45.96 -16.63
CA ASP A 257 -34.52 46.56 -15.41
C ASP A 257 -35.73 45.74 -14.94
N PRO A 258 -35.68 45.13 -13.75
CA PRO A 258 -36.77 44.32 -13.18
C PRO A 258 -38.13 45.02 -13.16
N ARG A 259 -38.16 46.33 -12.85
CA ARG A 259 -39.42 47.08 -12.74
C ARG A 259 -40.07 47.27 -14.10
N ARG A 260 -39.26 47.60 -15.11
CA ARG A 260 -39.73 47.73 -16.51
C ARG A 260 -40.18 46.39 -17.07
N MET A 261 -39.49 45.31 -16.71
CA MET A 261 -39.83 43.95 -17.13
C MET A 261 -41.22 43.56 -16.64
N SER A 262 -41.48 43.71 -15.34
CA SER A 262 -42.78 43.41 -14.72
C SER A 262 -43.91 44.25 -15.34
N CYS A 263 -43.67 45.55 -15.56
CA CYS A 263 -44.66 46.43 -16.21
C CYS A 263 -44.97 46.03 -17.66
N ARG A 264 -43.99 45.49 -18.40
CA ARG A 264 -44.20 44.99 -19.76
C ARG A 264 -44.93 43.67 -19.78
N PHE A 265 -44.61 42.76 -18.85
CA PHE A 265 -45.32 41.49 -18.69
C PHE A 265 -46.83 41.72 -18.54
N GLU A 266 -47.23 42.66 -17.69
CA GLU A 266 -48.66 43.00 -17.48
C GLU A 266 -49.38 43.53 -18.74
N LYS A 267 -48.64 43.98 -19.76
CA LYS A 267 -49.23 44.46 -21.02
C LYS A 267 -49.37 43.37 -22.08
N ILE A 268 -48.85 42.17 -21.84
CA ILE A 268 -48.86 41.07 -22.82
C ILE A 268 -50.09 40.20 -22.53
N GLU A 269 -51.18 40.46 -23.26
CA GLU A 269 -52.45 39.72 -23.12
C GLU A 269 -52.26 38.20 -23.21
N ALA A 270 -51.39 37.73 -24.10
CA ALA A 270 -51.13 36.31 -24.31
C ALA A 270 -50.52 35.58 -23.09
N LEU A 271 -50.01 36.31 -22.08
CA LEU A 271 -49.42 35.74 -20.87
C LEU A 271 -50.29 35.98 -19.62
N GLN A 272 -51.43 36.65 -19.75
CA GLN A 272 -52.27 37.02 -18.62
C GLN A 272 -52.96 35.82 -17.94
N GLU A 273 -53.18 34.73 -18.66
CA GLU A 273 -53.74 33.50 -18.11
C GLU A 273 -52.67 32.60 -17.45
N ALA A 274 -51.38 32.90 -17.66
CA ALA A 274 -50.27 32.12 -17.15
C ALA A 274 -49.95 32.46 -15.68
N ARG A 275 -50.73 31.90 -14.75
CA ARG A 275 -50.60 32.14 -13.29
C ARG A 275 -49.17 31.95 -12.77
N LEU A 276 -48.50 30.87 -13.18
CA LEU A 276 -47.11 30.57 -12.82
C LEU A 276 -46.14 31.66 -13.26
N LEU A 277 -46.30 32.14 -14.51
CA LEU A 277 -45.46 33.22 -15.02
C LEU A 277 -45.77 34.53 -14.30
N ARG A 278 -47.04 34.84 -14.02
CA ARG A 278 -47.40 36.06 -13.28
C ARG A 278 -46.71 36.11 -11.91
N LYS A 279 -46.76 35.02 -11.14
CA LYS A 279 -46.05 34.92 -9.85
C LYS A 279 -44.55 35.12 -10.04
N LEU A 280 -43.95 34.45 -11.03
CA LEU A 280 -42.53 34.58 -11.35
C LEU A 280 -42.11 36.02 -11.72
N TYR A 281 -42.89 36.71 -12.54
CA TYR A 281 -42.59 38.09 -12.94
C TYR A 281 -42.81 39.09 -11.81
N SER A 282 -43.70 38.81 -10.85
CA SER A 282 -43.91 39.69 -9.68
C SER A 282 -42.70 39.72 -8.73
N VAL A 283 -41.96 38.62 -8.62
CA VAL A 283 -40.75 38.48 -7.78
C VAL A 283 -39.48 38.48 -8.63
N PHE A 284 -39.53 39.02 -9.85
CA PHE A 284 -38.43 38.94 -10.78
C PHE A 284 -37.18 39.68 -10.27
N ASP A 285 -36.06 38.94 -10.25
CA ASP A 285 -34.73 39.47 -9.98
C ASP A 285 -33.76 39.15 -11.13
N THR A 286 -32.60 39.82 -11.16
CA THR A 286 -31.62 39.63 -12.25
C THR A 286 -30.88 38.29 -12.14
N SER A 287 -30.86 37.65 -10.97
CA SER A 287 -30.20 36.35 -10.75
C SER A 287 -30.96 35.21 -11.43
N ILE A 288 -32.31 35.26 -11.43
CA ILE A 288 -33.18 34.25 -12.06
C ILE A 288 -33.58 34.60 -13.52
N LYS A 289 -32.93 35.61 -14.10
CA LYS A 289 -33.28 36.16 -15.43
C LYS A 289 -33.38 35.09 -16.53
N ILE A 290 -32.40 34.21 -16.62
CA ILE A 290 -32.35 33.19 -17.68
C ILE A 290 -33.43 32.13 -17.46
N PHE A 291 -33.62 31.68 -16.23
CA PHE A 291 -34.67 30.71 -15.88
C PHE A 291 -36.07 31.25 -16.14
N THR A 292 -36.28 32.56 -15.91
CA THR A 292 -37.54 33.24 -16.23
C THR A 292 -37.85 33.24 -17.72
N PHE A 293 -36.83 33.49 -18.56
CA PHE A 293 -36.99 33.42 -20.01
C PHE A 293 -37.20 31.99 -20.51
N GLN A 294 -36.50 31.02 -19.93
CA GLN A 294 -36.71 29.60 -20.25
C GLN A 294 -38.15 29.18 -19.93
N ALA A 295 -38.65 29.50 -18.74
CA ALA A 295 -40.03 29.23 -18.33
C ALA A 295 -41.04 29.88 -19.29
N THR A 296 -40.78 31.11 -19.71
CA THR A 296 -41.67 31.84 -20.64
C THR A 296 -41.68 31.20 -22.02
N VAL A 297 -40.51 30.90 -22.60
CA VAL A 297 -40.40 30.26 -23.92
C VAL A 297 -41.06 28.89 -23.90
N LEU A 298 -40.81 28.11 -22.87
CA LEU A 298 -41.39 26.79 -22.72
C LEU A 298 -42.91 26.84 -22.56
N HIS A 299 -43.43 27.78 -21.77
CA HIS A 299 -44.88 28.00 -21.68
C HIS A 299 -45.49 28.30 -23.06
N LEU A 300 -44.80 29.10 -23.88
CA LEU A 300 -45.21 29.37 -25.26
C LEU A 300 -45.08 28.14 -26.18
N LEU A 301 -44.24 27.15 -25.85
CA LEU A 301 -44.13 25.88 -26.59
C LEU A 301 -45.16 24.84 -26.15
N MET A 302 -45.75 24.97 -24.94
CA MET A 302 -46.74 24.01 -24.42
C MET A 302 -47.93 23.72 -25.35
N PRO A 303 -48.46 24.68 -26.13
CA PRO A 303 -49.51 24.38 -27.11
C PRO A 303 -49.16 23.30 -28.15
N ILE A 304 -47.86 23.05 -28.40
CA ILE A 304 -47.40 21.94 -29.25
C ILE A 304 -47.70 20.58 -28.61
N PHE A 305 -47.58 20.50 -27.28
CA PHE A 305 -47.76 19.28 -26.50
C PHE A 305 -49.20 19.10 -26.00
N ASP A 306 -49.95 20.19 -25.83
CA ASP A 306 -51.36 20.15 -25.45
C ASP A 306 -52.28 19.78 -26.62
N ALA A 307 -51.86 20.03 -27.86
CA ALA A 307 -52.58 19.60 -29.05
C ALA A 307 -52.39 18.10 -29.30
N HIS A 308 -53.48 17.37 -29.57
CA HIS A 308 -53.37 15.95 -29.95
C HIS A 308 -52.70 15.80 -31.32
N PHE A 309 -52.96 16.75 -32.22
CA PHE A 309 -52.33 16.83 -33.53
C PHE A 309 -51.93 18.28 -33.82
N PHE A 310 -50.66 18.61 -33.57
CA PHE A 310 -50.15 19.94 -33.87
C PHE A 310 -50.12 20.24 -35.38
N GLY A 311 -50.52 21.46 -35.76
CA GLY A 311 -50.35 21.96 -37.13
C GLY A 311 -51.30 21.34 -38.17
N LEU A 312 -52.42 20.74 -37.76
CA LEU A 312 -53.39 20.17 -38.69
C LEU A 312 -53.87 21.19 -39.74
N PRO A 313 -54.04 20.74 -41.00
CA PRO A 313 -54.65 21.57 -42.04
C PRO A 313 -56.12 21.86 -41.70
N GLU A 314 -56.66 22.93 -42.30
CA GLU A 314 -58.00 23.44 -41.98
C GLU A 314 -59.09 22.39 -42.20
N GLU A 315 -58.92 21.59 -43.25
CA GLU A 315 -59.80 20.49 -43.64
C GLU A 315 -59.86 19.36 -42.60
N LEU A 316 -58.84 19.25 -41.72
CA LEU A 316 -58.74 18.22 -40.68
C LEU A 316 -58.93 18.77 -39.27
N GLN A 317 -59.35 20.03 -39.09
CA GLN A 317 -59.57 20.59 -37.74
C GLN A 317 -60.60 19.80 -36.91
N GLY A 318 -61.58 19.15 -37.57
CA GLY A 318 -62.54 18.27 -36.89
C GLY A 318 -61.90 17.07 -36.17
N LEU A 319 -60.66 16.70 -36.54
CA LEU A 319 -59.93 15.60 -35.92
C LEU A 319 -59.58 15.88 -34.44
N GLU A 320 -59.27 17.14 -34.11
CA GLU A 320 -58.98 17.54 -32.73
C GLU A 320 -60.24 17.47 -31.85
N THR A 321 -61.39 17.86 -32.41
CA THR A 321 -62.70 17.71 -31.74
C THR A 321 -63.05 16.24 -31.52
N ALA A 322 -62.80 15.40 -32.53
CA ALA A 322 -62.99 13.95 -32.43
C ALA A 322 -62.05 13.32 -31.38
N ALA A 323 -60.79 13.75 -31.33
CA ALA A 323 -59.81 13.30 -30.36
C ALA A 323 -60.29 13.56 -28.92
N ARG A 324 -60.76 14.78 -28.63
CA ARG A 324 -61.28 15.14 -27.29
C ARG A 324 -62.52 14.33 -26.92
N ALA A 325 -63.46 14.13 -27.84
CA ALA A 325 -64.66 13.34 -27.60
C ALA A 325 -64.34 11.86 -27.31
N MET A 326 -63.38 11.29 -28.05
CA MET A 326 -62.95 9.91 -27.87
C MET A 326 -62.16 9.71 -26.58
N GLN A 327 -61.26 10.64 -26.24
CA GLN A 327 -60.51 10.63 -24.98
C GLN A 327 -61.45 10.66 -23.76
N ALA A 328 -62.56 11.39 -23.84
CA ALA A 328 -63.57 11.43 -22.79
C ALA A 328 -64.37 10.11 -22.64
N THR A 329 -64.43 9.30 -23.70
CA THR A 329 -65.23 8.07 -23.73
C THR A 329 -64.42 6.84 -23.30
N SER A 330 -63.22 6.65 -23.85
CA SER A 330 -62.36 5.51 -23.53
C SER A 330 -60.89 5.85 -23.79
N LYS A 331 -60.07 5.79 -22.73
CA LYS A 331 -58.62 6.07 -22.81
C LYS A 331 -57.88 5.05 -23.68
N THR A 332 -58.23 3.77 -23.58
CA THR A 332 -57.59 2.69 -24.33
C THR A 332 -57.93 2.74 -25.81
N ALA A 333 -59.21 2.89 -26.15
CA ALA A 333 -59.64 3.06 -27.53
C ALA A 333 -59.07 4.34 -28.16
N PHE A 334 -58.99 5.42 -27.38
CA PHE A 334 -58.35 6.66 -27.81
C PHE A 334 -56.88 6.47 -28.15
N SER A 335 -56.11 5.77 -27.29
CA SER A 335 -54.68 5.55 -27.55
C SER A 335 -54.42 4.76 -28.84
N GLU A 336 -55.23 3.74 -29.11
CA GLU A 336 -55.10 2.93 -30.32
C GLU A 336 -55.52 3.71 -31.57
N TRP A 337 -56.65 4.41 -31.49
CA TRP A 337 -57.12 5.27 -32.57
C TRP A 337 -56.13 6.40 -32.88
N ARG A 338 -55.56 7.04 -31.86
CA ARG A 338 -54.58 8.13 -32.02
C ARG A 338 -53.33 7.62 -32.74
N ALA A 339 -52.77 6.50 -32.29
CA ALA A 339 -51.58 5.90 -32.93
C ALA A 339 -51.86 5.54 -34.39
N ALA A 340 -52.96 4.86 -34.67
CA ALA A 340 -53.38 4.51 -36.04
C ALA A 340 -53.64 5.75 -36.92
N THR A 341 -54.19 6.81 -36.33
CA THR A 341 -54.43 8.09 -37.03
C THR A 341 -53.11 8.79 -37.36
N PHE A 342 -52.12 8.77 -36.47
CA PHE A 342 -50.78 9.30 -36.75
C PHE A 342 -50.08 8.52 -37.86
N GLU A 343 -50.21 7.19 -37.88
CA GLU A 343 -49.66 6.33 -38.91
C GLU A 343 -50.32 6.60 -40.28
N PHE A 344 -51.66 6.66 -40.32
CA PHE A 344 -52.42 7.00 -41.54
C PHE A 344 -51.99 8.35 -42.14
N LEU A 345 -51.81 9.36 -41.28
CA LEU A 345 -51.46 10.70 -41.72
C LEU A 345 -49.99 10.85 -42.18
N GLN A 346 -49.18 9.80 -42.04
CA GLN A 346 -47.76 9.80 -42.41
C GLN A 346 -47.42 8.93 -43.62
N HIS A 347 -48.37 8.11 -44.08
CA HIS A 347 -48.17 7.23 -45.21
C HIS A 347 -47.68 8.01 -46.45
N GLU A 348 -46.57 7.56 -47.04
CA GLU A 348 -45.67 8.38 -47.88
C GLU A 348 -46.24 8.81 -49.25
N ASP A 349 -47.36 8.23 -49.69
CA ASP A 349 -47.96 8.50 -51.01
C ASP A 349 -49.20 9.41 -50.97
N GLY A 350 -49.55 9.95 -49.80
CA GLY A 350 -50.77 10.72 -49.61
C GLY A 350 -50.62 12.23 -49.87
N VAL A 351 -51.57 12.82 -50.62
CA VAL A 351 -51.80 14.28 -50.70
C VAL A 351 -51.82 14.95 -49.30
N TRP A 352 -52.31 14.20 -48.31
CA TRP A 352 -52.39 14.60 -46.90
C TRP A 352 -51.05 14.83 -46.21
N GLN A 353 -50.00 14.10 -46.58
CA GLN A 353 -48.66 14.30 -45.99
C GLN A 353 -48.11 15.67 -46.38
N LYS A 354 -48.21 16.03 -47.67
CA LYS A 354 -47.78 17.34 -48.18
C LYS A 354 -48.59 18.48 -47.58
N LEU A 355 -49.92 18.33 -47.54
CA LEU A 355 -50.81 19.35 -46.97
C LEU A 355 -50.52 19.57 -45.49
N ARG A 356 -50.29 18.49 -44.73
CA ARG A 356 -49.84 18.55 -43.33
C ARG A 356 -48.51 19.28 -43.21
N GLN A 357 -47.48 18.92 -43.98
CA GLN A 357 -46.16 19.56 -43.87
C GLN A 357 -46.24 21.08 -44.10
N VAL A 358 -47.03 21.53 -45.09
CA VAL A 358 -47.26 22.96 -45.34
C VAL A 358 -48.00 23.62 -44.18
N SER A 359 -49.04 22.99 -43.64
CA SER A 359 -49.80 23.52 -42.50
C SER A 359 -48.98 23.55 -41.20
N GLU A 360 -48.21 22.50 -40.94
CA GLU A 360 -47.29 22.37 -39.80
C GLU A 360 -46.20 23.45 -39.86
N ALA A 361 -45.58 23.64 -41.03
CA ALA A 361 -44.60 24.73 -41.24
C ALA A 361 -45.22 26.11 -41.02
N LYS A 362 -46.47 26.33 -41.45
CA LYS A 362 -47.21 27.58 -41.20
C LYS A 362 -47.50 27.77 -39.70
N ALA A 363 -47.86 26.70 -38.98
CA ALA A 363 -48.07 26.73 -37.54
C ALA A 363 -46.77 27.00 -36.77
N GLN A 364 -45.66 26.35 -37.16
CA GLN A 364 -44.32 26.60 -36.62
C GLN A 364 -43.90 28.07 -36.84
N ALA A 365 -44.07 28.60 -38.05
CA ALA A 365 -43.72 29.98 -38.36
C ALA A 365 -44.51 30.99 -37.52
N ARG A 366 -45.82 30.76 -37.33
CA ARG A 366 -46.68 31.58 -36.44
C ARG A 366 -46.20 31.53 -34.99
N LEU A 367 -45.88 30.33 -34.49
CA LEU A 367 -45.40 30.15 -33.12
C LEU A 367 -44.06 30.85 -32.90
N MET A 368 -43.14 30.71 -33.84
CA MET A 368 -41.86 31.41 -33.82
C MET A 368 -42.04 32.93 -33.81
N GLU A 369 -42.91 33.46 -34.66
CA GLU A 369 -43.21 34.90 -34.70
C GLU A 369 -43.80 35.38 -33.37
N GLN A 370 -44.70 34.60 -32.78
CA GLN A 370 -45.29 34.88 -31.49
C GLN A 370 -44.23 34.88 -30.37
N ILE A 371 -43.36 33.87 -30.31
CA ILE A 371 -42.26 33.80 -29.33
C ILE A 371 -41.34 35.01 -29.49
N CYS A 372 -40.89 35.31 -30.71
CA CYS A 372 -40.04 36.45 -30.98
C CYS A 372 -40.72 37.78 -30.58
N LYS A 373 -42.00 37.97 -30.92
CA LYS A 373 -42.76 39.17 -30.58
C LYS A 373 -42.95 39.34 -29.08
N ILE A 374 -43.33 38.28 -28.37
CA ILE A 374 -43.53 38.29 -26.92
C ILE A 374 -42.20 38.56 -26.22
N MET A 375 -41.15 37.81 -26.56
CA MET A 375 -39.82 38.01 -25.98
C MET A 375 -39.26 39.40 -26.28
N SER A 376 -39.52 39.95 -27.47
CA SER A 376 -39.10 41.31 -27.81
C SER A 376 -39.87 42.37 -27.02
N THR A 377 -41.18 42.19 -26.86
CA THR A 377 -42.03 43.11 -26.09
C THR A 377 -41.65 43.11 -24.61
N LEU A 378 -41.38 41.92 -24.09
CA LEU A 378 -41.00 41.67 -22.70
C LEU A 378 -39.61 42.26 -22.38
N THR A 379 -38.60 41.89 -23.16
CA THR A 379 -37.21 42.36 -22.95
C THR A 379 -36.98 43.79 -23.45
N GLY A 380 -37.83 44.29 -24.36
CA GLY A 380 -37.67 45.57 -25.04
C GLY A 380 -36.51 45.58 -26.03
N LEU A 381 -36.05 44.40 -26.45
CA LEU A 381 -35.02 44.19 -27.45
C LEU A 381 -35.63 43.51 -28.67
N THR A 382 -35.17 43.86 -29.86
CA THR A 382 -35.52 43.10 -31.06
C THR A 382 -34.72 41.81 -31.10
N VAL A 383 -35.39 40.66 -31.17
CA VAL A 383 -34.73 39.38 -31.44
C VAL A 383 -34.05 39.43 -32.81
N SER A 384 -32.75 39.13 -32.87
CA SER A 384 -31.96 39.19 -34.11
C SER A 384 -32.25 38.01 -35.04
N GLU A 385 -31.88 38.12 -36.32
CA GLU A 385 -32.05 37.02 -37.29
C GLU A 385 -31.28 35.75 -36.88
N ASP A 386 -30.11 35.88 -36.25
CA ASP A 386 -29.35 34.71 -35.75
C ASP A 386 -30.05 34.04 -34.55
N GLN A 387 -30.64 34.83 -33.67
CA GLN A 387 -31.48 34.30 -32.58
C GLN A 387 -32.75 33.64 -33.14
N ARG A 388 -33.35 34.20 -34.20
CA ARG A 388 -34.48 33.61 -34.91
C ARG A 388 -34.13 32.27 -35.55
N ARG A 389 -32.96 32.16 -36.20
CA ARG A 389 -32.47 30.90 -36.79
C ARG A 389 -32.26 29.81 -35.76
N THR A 390 -31.69 30.15 -34.60
CA THR A 390 -31.49 29.16 -33.52
C THR A 390 -32.82 28.76 -32.86
N LEU A 391 -33.83 29.64 -32.84
CA LEU A 391 -35.19 29.30 -32.39
C LEU A 391 -35.88 28.29 -33.31
N VAL A 392 -35.60 28.31 -34.63
CA VAL A 392 -36.13 27.31 -35.59
C VAL A 392 -35.85 25.91 -35.08
N ALA A 393 -34.60 25.62 -34.70
CA ALA A 393 -34.20 24.30 -34.22
C ALA A 393 -34.92 23.88 -32.93
N VAL A 394 -35.26 24.83 -32.05
CA VAL A 394 -36.04 24.56 -30.83
C VAL A 394 -37.46 24.12 -31.19
N VAL A 395 -38.13 24.88 -32.06
CA VAL A 395 -39.53 24.63 -32.46
C VAL A 395 -39.63 23.36 -33.30
N GLU A 396 -38.73 23.14 -34.26
CA GLU A 396 -38.66 21.91 -35.06
C GLU A 396 -38.48 20.68 -34.17
N HIS A 397 -37.59 20.75 -33.17
CA HIS A 397 -37.37 19.66 -32.24
C HIS A 397 -38.58 19.41 -31.33
N ALA A 398 -39.25 20.47 -30.85
CA ALA A 398 -40.48 20.33 -30.06
C ALA A 398 -41.63 19.69 -30.85
N VAL A 399 -41.81 20.07 -32.12
CA VAL A 399 -42.84 19.48 -33.00
C VAL A 399 -42.49 18.02 -33.35
N SER A 400 -41.23 17.73 -33.63
CA SER A 400 -40.75 16.37 -33.85
C SER A 400 -41.01 15.48 -32.63
N LEU A 401 -40.73 15.98 -31.42
CA LEU A 401 -41.03 15.30 -30.16
C LEU A 401 -42.54 15.06 -30.01
N SER A 402 -43.38 16.07 -30.17
CA SER A 402 -44.85 15.92 -30.08
C SER A 402 -45.39 14.87 -31.06
N ARG A 403 -44.86 14.81 -32.28
CA ARG A 403 -45.18 13.76 -33.25
C ARG A 403 -44.75 12.37 -32.78
N THR A 404 -43.55 12.24 -32.23
CA THR A 404 -43.06 10.97 -31.67
C THR A 404 -43.95 10.51 -30.53
N LEU A 405 -44.31 11.41 -29.60
CA LEU A 405 -45.22 11.12 -28.48
C LEU A 405 -46.62 10.70 -28.96
N GLY A 406 -47.16 11.39 -29.97
CA GLY A 406 -48.49 11.10 -30.52
C GLY A 406 -48.60 9.74 -31.23
N ARG A 407 -47.50 9.28 -31.86
CA ARG A 407 -47.40 7.96 -32.50
C ARG A 407 -47.43 6.80 -31.53
N GLN A 408 -46.95 7.00 -30.30
CA GLN A 408 -46.85 5.91 -29.35
C GLN A 408 -48.24 5.41 -28.93
N ARG A 409 -48.35 4.09 -28.70
CA ARG A 409 -49.56 3.52 -28.08
C ARG A 409 -49.73 3.99 -26.64
N ALA A 410 -48.64 4.22 -25.90
CA ALA A 410 -48.72 4.85 -24.58
C ALA A 410 -49.06 6.36 -24.72
N THR A 411 -49.89 6.88 -23.81
CA THR A 411 -50.22 8.31 -23.80
C THR A 411 -49.21 9.06 -22.96
N TYR A 412 -48.41 9.89 -23.62
CA TYR A 412 -47.49 10.79 -22.94
C TYR A 412 -48.14 12.15 -22.71
N ARG A 413 -47.94 12.72 -21.52
CA ARG A 413 -48.40 14.07 -21.20
C ARG A 413 -47.24 14.88 -20.65
N CYS A 414 -46.88 15.93 -21.39
CA CYS A 414 -46.06 17.02 -20.87
C CYS A 414 -46.97 17.91 -20.03
N PHE A 415 -46.57 18.26 -18.81
CA PHE A 415 -47.34 19.19 -18.00
C PHE A 415 -46.44 20.09 -17.17
N LEU A 416 -46.90 21.32 -16.96
CA LEU A 416 -46.34 22.24 -15.98
C LEU A 416 -47.14 22.06 -14.69
N PRO A 417 -46.50 21.89 -13.51
CA PRO A 417 -47.21 21.80 -12.24
C PRO A 417 -48.16 22.98 -12.02
N GLU A 418 -49.40 22.70 -11.66
CA GLU A 418 -50.44 23.71 -11.46
C GLU A 418 -50.35 24.35 -10.07
N THR A 419 -50.66 25.64 -9.97
CA THR A 419 -50.80 26.33 -8.69
C THR A 419 -52.10 25.92 -8.00
N ASP A 420 -52.11 25.91 -6.67
CA ASP A 420 -53.33 25.80 -5.88
C ASP A 420 -54.28 27.00 -6.08
N GLU A 421 -55.45 26.96 -5.42
CA GLU A 421 -56.49 28.01 -5.50
C GLU A 421 -55.98 29.39 -5.05
N GLU A 422 -54.94 29.41 -4.21
CA GLU A 422 -54.29 30.59 -3.66
C GLU A 422 -53.12 31.07 -4.54
N GLY A 423 -52.79 30.35 -5.61
CA GLY A 423 -51.72 30.69 -6.55
C GLY A 423 -50.34 30.23 -6.10
N ASN A 424 -50.25 29.38 -5.08
CA ASN A 424 -49.02 28.81 -4.55
C ASN A 424 -48.72 27.44 -5.17
N LEU A 425 -47.44 27.10 -5.26
CA LEU A 425 -46.97 25.83 -5.80
C LEU A 425 -46.12 25.16 -4.73
N LYS A 426 -46.60 24.04 -4.18
CA LYS A 426 -45.87 23.27 -3.18
C LYS A 426 -44.86 22.36 -3.86
N PHE A 427 -43.64 22.34 -3.34
CA PHE A 427 -42.60 21.43 -3.83
C PHE A 427 -42.97 19.97 -3.56
N ASP A 428 -42.96 19.16 -4.63
CA ASP A 428 -43.17 17.73 -4.56
C ASP A 428 -41.92 17.00 -5.02
N VAL A 429 -41.20 16.40 -4.06
CA VAL A 429 -39.97 15.61 -4.29
C VAL A 429 -40.20 14.49 -5.30
N ALA A 430 -41.43 13.98 -5.43
CA ALA A 430 -41.74 12.91 -6.37
C ALA A 430 -41.76 13.38 -7.82
N THR A 431 -42.34 14.55 -8.08
CA THR A 431 -42.59 15.04 -9.44
C THR A 431 -41.68 16.17 -9.88
N MET A 432 -40.89 16.73 -8.95
CA MET A 432 -40.07 17.91 -9.18
C MET A 432 -38.60 17.68 -8.82
N GLU A 433 -37.73 18.41 -9.51
CA GLU A 433 -36.28 18.46 -9.34
C GLU A 433 -35.90 19.94 -9.13
N ASP A 434 -35.27 20.25 -8.00
CA ASP A 434 -34.77 21.59 -7.71
C ASP A 434 -33.45 21.83 -8.44
N LEU A 435 -33.39 22.88 -9.25
CA LEU A 435 -32.22 23.25 -10.04
C LEU A 435 -31.11 23.93 -9.22
N MET A 436 -31.42 24.40 -8.01
CA MET A 436 -30.49 25.15 -7.16
C MET A 436 -29.88 24.31 -6.03
N ASP A 437 -30.35 23.09 -5.85
CA ASP A 437 -29.93 22.23 -4.75
C ASP A 437 -28.83 21.24 -5.19
N GLU A 438 -27.63 21.41 -4.64
CA GLU A 438 -26.53 20.45 -4.79
C GLU A 438 -26.54 19.39 -3.66
N HIS A 439 -27.48 19.44 -2.71
CA HIS A 439 -27.56 18.60 -1.51
C HIS A 439 -28.94 17.94 -1.35
N GLU A 440 -29.08 16.71 -1.83
CA GLU A 440 -30.35 15.96 -1.92
C GLU A 440 -31.13 15.65 -0.60
N ASP A 441 -30.81 16.21 0.57
CA ASP A 441 -31.26 15.63 1.86
C ASP A 441 -31.86 16.58 2.93
N ASP A 442 -32.25 17.80 2.57
CA ASP A 442 -32.86 18.70 3.55
C ASP A 442 -34.38 18.77 3.34
N GLY A 443 -35.12 17.97 4.13
CA GLY A 443 -36.59 17.84 4.11
C GLY A 443 -37.39 19.08 4.52
N TYR A 444 -36.90 20.29 4.23
CA TYR A 444 -37.61 21.54 4.44
C TYR A 444 -38.65 21.80 3.34
N ALA A 445 -39.70 22.54 3.71
CA ALA A 445 -40.63 23.10 2.73
C ALA A 445 -39.85 24.09 1.85
N LYS A 446 -39.74 23.76 0.57
CA LYS A 446 -39.11 24.61 -0.43
C LYS A 446 -40.18 25.39 -1.17
N ASP A 447 -40.04 26.71 -1.17
CA ASP A 447 -40.94 27.59 -1.88
C ASP A 447 -40.49 27.72 -3.35
N ILE A 448 -41.35 27.32 -4.28
CA ILE A 448 -41.01 27.34 -5.71
C ILE A 448 -41.16 28.75 -6.26
N LYS A 449 -40.05 29.33 -6.74
CA LYS A 449 -40.05 30.59 -7.49
C LYS A 449 -40.57 30.42 -8.91
N CYS A 450 -40.12 29.38 -9.61
CA CYS A 450 -40.60 29.08 -10.96
C CYS A 450 -40.42 27.62 -11.39
N VAL A 451 -41.24 27.24 -12.36
CA VAL A 451 -41.08 26.02 -13.16
C VAL A 451 -40.35 26.40 -14.44
N VAL A 452 -39.17 25.82 -14.65
CA VAL A 452 -38.28 26.09 -15.78
C VAL A 452 -38.45 25.06 -16.89
N PHE A 453 -38.80 23.83 -16.54
CA PHE A 453 -38.99 22.72 -17.47
C PHE A 453 -40.16 21.81 -17.08
N PRO A 454 -40.97 21.28 -18.03
CA PRO A 454 -42.17 20.51 -17.69
C PRO A 454 -41.79 19.09 -17.27
N ALA A 455 -42.68 18.46 -16.52
CA ALA A 455 -42.60 17.02 -16.28
C ALA A 455 -43.17 16.23 -17.47
N LEU A 456 -42.72 14.98 -17.61
CA LEU A 456 -43.22 14.03 -18.60
C LEU A 456 -43.80 12.80 -17.89
N LEU A 457 -45.10 12.59 -18.09
CA LEU A 457 -45.82 11.41 -17.61
C LEU A 457 -46.10 10.45 -18.75
N LYS A 458 -45.94 9.16 -18.49
CA LYS A 458 -46.45 8.06 -19.31
C LYS A 458 -47.71 7.50 -18.67
N MET A 459 -48.79 7.47 -19.44
CA MET A 459 -50.08 6.93 -19.07
C MET A 459 -50.42 5.76 -19.99
N GLY A 460 -50.56 4.57 -19.42
CA GLY A 460 -50.86 3.33 -20.17
C GLY A 460 -49.65 2.67 -20.85
N GLY A 461 -49.80 1.39 -21.22
CA GLY A 461 -48.77 0.55 -21.84
C GLY A 461 -49.33 -0.49 -22.82
N GLU A 462 -48.45 -1.07 -23.64
CA GLU A 462 -48.71 -1.84 -24.88
C GLU A 462 -49.57 -3.13 -24.76
N GLN A 463 -49.87 -3.54 -23.53
CA GLN A 463 -50.83 -4.59 -23.16
C GLN A 463 -51.68 -3.98 -22.06
N GLY A 464 -52.98 -3.74 -22.29
CA GLY A 464 -53.88 -3.03 -21.37
C GLY A 464 -54.19 -3.76 -20.05
N GLU A 465 -53.18 -4.14 -19.28
CA GLU A 465 -53.35 -4.70 -17.95
C GLU A 465 -52.61 -3.87 -16.91
N ASP A 466 -53.22 -3.77 -15.73
CA ASP A 466 -52.58 -3.45 -14.46
C ASP A 466 -51.40 -4.40 -14.22
N VAL A 467 -50.26 -4.10 -14.81
CA VAL A 467 -49.04 -4.87 -14.63
C VAL A 467 -48.52 -4.62 -13.21
N ARG A 468 -49.03 -5.42 -12.25
CA ARG A 468 -48.34 -5.69 -10.99
C ARG A 468 -47.05 -6.46 -11.32
N ILE A 469 -45.93 -5.76 -11.45
CA ILE A 469 -44.60 -6.35 -11.59
C ILE A 469 -43.67 -5.88 -10.45
N PRO A 470 -42.72 -6.73 -10.01
CA PRO A 470 -42.22 -6.80 -8.65
C PRO A 470 -41.03 -5.87 -8.37
N TYR A 471 -40.87 -5.63 -7.06
CA TYR A 471 -39.69 -5.17 -6.31
C TYR A 471 -38.42 -4.79 -7.10
N ASN A 472 -37.98 -3.54 -6.86
CA ASN A 472 -36.63 -2.98 -7.07
C ASN A 472 -36.44 -1.88 -8.13
N ALA A 473 -37.45 -1.04 -8.35
CA ALA A 473 -37.23 0.34 -8.76
C ALA A 473 -38.06 1.25 -7.84
N LYS A 474 -37.45 2.22 -7.15
CA LYS A 474 -38.18 3.26 -6.42
C LYS A 474 -38.92 4.14 -7.44
N ARG A 475 -40.10 3.69 -7.89
CA ARG A 475 -41.06 4.45 -8.70
C ARG A 475 -42.05 5.10 -7.77
N VAL A 476 -42.25 6.41 -7.90
CA VAL A 476 -43.31 7.10 -7.15
C VAL A 476 -44.65 6.82 -7.82
N ARG A 477 -45.45 5.96 -7.19
CA ARG A 477 -46.84 5.73 -7.57
C ARG A 477 -47.68 6.88 -7.02
N LEU A 478 -48.10 7.80 -7.89
CA LEU A 478 -49.16 8.76 -7.58
C LEU A 478 -50.51 8.04 -7.72
N THR A 479 -50.99 7.40 -6.66
CA THR A 479 -52.32 6.76 -6.63
C THR A 479 -53.37 7.67 -5.99
N ASP A 480 -54.39 8.01 -6.77
CA ASP A 480 -55.67 8.49 -6.27
C ASP A 480 -56.56 7.25 -6.00
N PRO A 481 -57.08 7.01 -4.78
CA PRO A 481 -57.75 5.75 -4.41
C PRO A 481 -59.06 5.43 -5.16
N LYS A 482 -59.47 6.26 -6.13
CA LYS A 482 -60.67 6.03 -6.96
C LYS A 482 -60.40 5.79 -8.46
N GLN A 483 -59.15 5.83 -8.93
CA GLN A 483 -58.79 5.50 -10.32
C GLN A 483 -57.52 4.67 -10.36
N MET A 484 -57.62 3.39 -10.77
CA MET A 484 -56.47 2.54 -11.12
C MET A 484 -55.87 3.00 -12.45
N ASP A 485 -55.17 4.14 -12.44
CA ASP A 485 -54.43 4.66 -13.58
C ASP A 485 -52.94 4.64 -13.19
N VAL A 486 -52.18 3.65 -13.68
CA VAL A 486 -50.73 3.58 -13.45
C VAL A 486 -50.07 4.72 -14.23
N ARG A 487 -49.61 5.74 -13.50
CA ARG A 487 -48.85 6.87 -14.03
C ARG A 487 -47.37 6.65 -13.75
N ASP A 488 -46.58 6.44 -14.81
CA ASP A 488 -45.13 6.36 -14.72
C ASP A 488 -44.55 7.75 -15.02
N LEU A 489 -43.96 8.39 -14.01
CA LEU A 489 -43.20 9.62 -14.21
C LEU A 489 -41.86 9.29 -14.87
N LEU A 490 -41.67 9.79 -16.09
CA LEU A 490 -40.43 9.60 -16.84
C LEU A 490 -39.44 10.73 -16.57
N LEU A 491 -39.93 11.98 -16.53
CA LEU A 491 -39.09 13.15 -16.26
C LEU A 491 -39.76 14.04 -15.22
N LYS A 492 -39.00 14.41 -14.18
CA LYS A 492 -39.43 15.40 -13.18
C LYS A 492 -39.47 16.80 -13.78
N ALA A 493 -40.40 17.63 -13.31
CA ALA A 493 -40.42 19.04 -13.64
C ALA A 493 -39.22 19.72 -13.00
N LYS A 494 -38.52 20.57 -13.75
CA LYS A 494 -37.38 21.30 -13.21
C LYS A 494 -37.87 22.63 -12.66
N VAL A 495 -37.64 22.83 -11.37
CA VAL A 495 -38.11 24.00 -10.63
C VAL A 495 -36.94 24.71 -9.99
N LEU A 496 -37.10 26.01 -9.74
CA LEU A 496 -36.15 26.80 -8.98
C LEU A 496 -36.80 27.11 -7.63
N CYS A 497 -36.24 26.56 -6.57
CA CYS A 497 -36.71 26.79 -5.21
C CYS A 497 -35.88 27.87 -4.51
N VAL A 498 -36.44 28.44 -3.46
CA VAL A 498 -35.70 29.20 -2.45
C VAL A 498 -35.99 28.61 -1.09
N GLU A 499 -34.94 28.48 -0.28
CA GLU A 499 -35.06 28.16 1.13
C GLU A 499 -35.92 29.26 1.76
N GLU A 500 -37.04 28.89 2.39
CA GLU A 500 -37.71 29.81 3.31
C GLU A 500 -36.65 30.25 4.32
N GLY A 501 -36.20 31.50 4.20
CA GLY A 501 -35.39 32.09 5.25
C GLY A 501 -36.19 31.95 6.52
N SER A 502 -35.63 31.29 7.51
CA SER A 502 -36.11 31.43 8.88
C SER A 502 -36.25 32.93 9.12
N ASP A 503 -37.48 33.42 9.26
CA ASP A 503 -37.80 34.73 9.79
C ASP A 503 -37.36 34.76 11.26
N ASP A 504 -36.05 34.68 11.49
CA ASP A 504 -35.39 34.83 12.77
C ASP A 504 -34.45 36.03 12.62
N GLU A 505 -35.04 37.21 12.52
CA GLU A 505 -34.47 38.43 13.09
C GLU A 505 -35.56 39.53 13.13
N CYS A 506 -36.22 39.65 14.27
CA CYS A 506 -36.56 40.92 14.96
C CYS A 506 -37.58 40.66 16.07
N SER A 507 -37.14 40.07 17.18
CA SER A 507 -37.69 40.49 18.47
C SER A 507 -36.70 41.46 19.11
N VAL A 508 -37.25 42.62 19.41
CA VAL A 508 -36.63 43.78 20.02
C VAL A 508 -36.13 43.41 21.41
N ASP A 509 -34.88 43.77 21.71
CA ASP A 509 -34.49 44.57 22.89
C ASP A 509 -33.05 45.10 22.77
#